data_AF-A0A1M2V2V6-F1
#
_entry.id   AF-A0A1M2V2V6-F1
#
_cell.length_a   1.000
_cell.length_b   1.000
_cell.length_c   1.000
_cell.angle_alpha   90.00
_cell.angle_beta   90.00
_cell.angle_gamma   90.00
#
_symmetry.space_group_name_H-M   'P 1'
#
loop_
_entity.id
_entity.type
_entity.pdbx_description
1 polymer ?
#
loop_
_entity_poly.entity_id
_entity_poly.type
_entity_poly.pdbx_seq_one_letter_code
_entity_poly.pdbx_strand_id
1 'polypeptide(L)'
;MAFLSTVENEQQFPPHPIFARSHQEHVGCWVSIDGRIDGSLQTLMESLDPVGMTSRMMHILAAPARTASLETMRAHRACARSILTLRVLVQNRRKDKTPILVFASQSQVLSLPSSTAAVQRGAGQHEYNGIATFNLDNAPRVAIGVARDPWYKVPRLSIRQFNNVELVNDAPLRTQIKDASDGIVLLNTGDFVVFHLQFRVGDGETISTDWQALSALEAIFVPWLPWDGVEQPTSLSSTLPTVQSRAPADVTPALGRLLRAGIDQSAVKDYFSDLMELGEEAYIESHFGPGRANIVGRMDAIMNTMVMEMIGDISRAGNIRALIQRISDAGLESLFDKFVVRN
;
A
#
# COMPACT_ATOMS: atom_id res chain seq x y z
N MET A 1 -5.20 -11.79 15.92
CA MET A 1 -3.99 -12.62 15.67
C MET A 1 -3.20 -11.94 14.55
N ALA A 2 -1.86 -11.87 14.60
CA ALA A 2 -1.10 -10.94 13.73
C ALA A 2 -1.10 -11.30 12.24
N PHE A 3 -0.86 -12.58 11.95
CA PHE A 3 -0.98 -13.22 10.63
C PHE A 3 -1.79 -14.49 10.83
N LEU A 4 -2.88 -14.63 10.08
CA LEU A 4 -3.59 -15.90 9.93
C LEU A 4 -3.08 -16.54 8.65
N SER A 5 -1.93 -17.18 8.74
CA SER A 5 -1.26 -17.83 7.61
C SER A 5 -1.70 -19.29 7.43
N THR A 6 -2.67 -19.75 8.22
CA THR A 6 -3.31 -21.05 8.12
C THR A 6 -4.74 -20.86 7.68
N VAL A 7 -5.24 -21.81 6.89
CA VAL A 7 -6.63 -21.86 6.45
C VAL A 7 -7.53 -22.13 7.65
N GLU A 8 -8.56 -21.30 7.85
CA GLU A 8 -9.64 -21.53 8.81
C GLU A 8 -10.96 -21.71 8.05
N ASN A 9 -11.81 -22.66 8.47
CA ASN A 9 -13.11 -22.97 7.85
C ASN A 9 -13.01 -23.57 6.42
N GLU A 10 -14.07 -23.40 5.60
CA GLU A 10 -14.21 -23.84 4.20
C GLU A 10 -13.40 -23.00 3.19
N GLN A 11 -12.51 -22.11 3.65
CA GLN A 11 -11.67 -21.30 2.74
C GLN A 11 -10.56 -22.16 2.14
N GLN A 12 -10.11 -21.84 0.92
CA GLN A 12 -8.98 -22.55 0.30
C GLN A 12 -7.63 -21.90 0.64
N PHE A 13 -7.64 -20.59 0.93
CA PHE A 13 -6.45 -19.79 1.13
C PHE A 13 -6.45 -19.09 2.49
N PRO A 14 -5.26 -18.84 3.08
CA PRO A 14 -5.17 -18.11 4.34
C PRO A 14 -5.59 -16.63 4.16
N PRO A 15 -6.25 -16.00 5.16
CA PRO A 15 -6.59 -14.59 5.11
C PRO A 15 -5.38 -13.65 4.99
N HIS A 16 -4.22 -14.07 5.51
CA HIS A 16 -2.97 -13.30 5.46
C HIS A 16 -1.84 -14.19 4.90
N PRO A 17 -1.79 -14.42 3.58
CA PRO A 17 -0.71 -15.18 2.94
C PRO A 17 0.63 -14.46 3.13
N ILE A 18 1.71 -15.19 3.37
CA ILE A 18 3.03 -14.58 3.51
C ILE A 18 3.71 -14.58 2.14
N PHE A 19 3.88 -13.39 1.56
CA PHE A 19 4.53 -13.21 0.26
C PHE A 19 5.99 -12.80 0.36
N ALA A 20 6.43 -12.25 1.50
CA ALA A 20 7.84 -11.96 1.71
C ALA A 20 8.22 -12.20 3.17
N ARG A 21 9.46 -12.62 3.40
CA ARG A 21 10.04 -12.75 4.73
C ARG A 21 11.53 -12.46 4.73
N SER A 22 12.04 -11.95 5.84
CA SER A 22 13.46 -11.71 6.05
C SER A 22 13.83 -11.90 7.50
N HIS A 23 15.11 -12.19 7.74
CA HIS A 23 15.70 -12.09 9.05
C HIS A 23 17.12 -11.52 8.95
N GLN A 24 17.43 -10.53 9.77
CA GLN A 24 18.77 -9.95 9.85
C GLN A 24 19.08 -9.64 11.31
N GLU A 25 20.23 -10.08 11.81
CA GLU A 25 20.64 -9.85 13.22
C GLU A 25 19.52 -10.18 14.23
N HIS A 26 18.80 -11.30 14.01
CA HIS A 26 17.65 -11.71 14.81
C HIS A 26 16.46 -10.73 14.83
N VAL A 27 16.38 -9.77 13.93
CA VAL A 27 15.16 -9.02 13.64
C VAL A 27 14.46 -9.69 12.47
N GLY A 28 13.19 -10.06 12.64
CA GLY A 28 12.38 -10.73 11.63
C GLY A 28 11.41 -9.76 10.95
N CYS A 29 11.15 -9.97 9.68
CA CYS A 29 10.11 -9.29 8.91
C CYS A 29 9.26 -10.30 8.13
N TRP A 30 7.94 -10.10 8.12
CA TRP A 30 6.98 -10.88 7.34
C TRP A 30 5.98 -9.94 6.70
N VAL A 31 5.66 -10.19 5.44
CA VAL A 31 4.80 -9.32 4.63
C VAL A 31 3.68 -10.13 4.01
N SER A 32 2.48 -9.63 4.17
CA SER A 32 1.25 -10.07 3.51
C SER A 32 0.62 -8.87 2.81
N ILE A 33 -0.49 -9.13 2.13
CA ILE A 33 -1.30 -8.11 1.50
C ILE A 33 -2.48 -7.71 2.39
N ASP A 34 -2.92 -6.47 2.27
CA ASP A 34 -4.16 -5.95 2.85
C ASP A 34 -4.96 -5.23 1.75
N GLY A 35 -5.20 -5.99 0.68
CA GLY A 35 -5.77 -5.51 -0.57
C GLY A 35 -7.30 -5.42 -0.55
N ARG A 36 -7.88 -5.05 -1.69
CA ARG A 36 -9.34 -5.06 -1.85
C ARG A 36 -9.83 -6.48 -2.07
N ILE A 37 -11.10 -6.72 -1.74
CA ILE A 37 -11.71 -8.04 -1.92
C ILE A 37 -11.73 -8.49 -3.39
N ASP A 38 -11.85 -7.52 -4.31
CA ASP A 38 -11.82 -7.70 -5.76
C ASP A 38 -10.39 -7.88 -6.32
N GLY A 39 -9.36 -7.80 -5.46
CA GLY A 39 -7.95 -7.84 -5.86
C GLY A 39 -7.49 -6.62 -6.64
N SER A 40 -8.30 -5.57 -6.78
CA SER A 40 -7.90 -4.31 -7.40
C SER A 40 -7.09 -3.46 -6.42
N LEU A 41 -6.19 -2.63 -6.95
CA LEU A 41 -5.48 -1.66 -6.13
C LEU A 41 -6.43 -0.59 -5.58
N GLN A 42 -6.05 0.03 -4.47
CA GLN A 42 -6.79 1.18 -3.96
C GLN A 42 -6.48 2.44 -4.77
N THR A 43 -7.37 3.42 -4.68
CA THR A 43 -7.16 4.78 -5.18
C THR A 43 -6.64 5.69 -4.07
N LEU A 44 -5.99 6.82 -4.41
CA LEU A 44 -5.57 7.81 -3.41
C LEU A 44 -6.77 8.51 -2.74
N MET A 45 -7.95 8.41 -3.33
CA MET A 45 -9.20 8.91 -2.76
C MET A 45 -9.63 8.09 -1.54
N GLU A 46 -9.30 6.80 -1.51
CA GLU A 46 -9.64 5.92 -0.41
C GLU A 46 -8.85 6.26 0.85
N SER A 47 -9.49 6.11 2.01
CA SER A 47 -8.85 6.28 3.32
C SER A 47 -8.15 5.00 3.74
N LEU A 48 -6.99 5.11 4.40
CA LEU A 48 -6.34 3.97 5.06
C LEU A 48 -7.16 3.47 6.27
N ASP A 49 -7.92 4.37 6.89
CA ASP A 49 -8.93 4.04 7.90
C ASP A 49 -10.32 4.01 7.25
N PRO A 50 -10.96 2.83 7.15
CA PRO A 50 -12.31 2.71 6.60
C PRO A 50 -13.34 3.59 7.32
N VAL A 51 -13.20 3.80 8.63
CA VAL A 51 -14.14 4.61 9.42
C VAL A 51 -14.08 6.08 9.00
N GLY A 52 -12.89 6.57 8.66
CA GLY A 52 -12.67 7.94 8.19
C GLY A 52 -13.07 8.20 6.73
N MET A 53 -13.52 7.20 5.98
CA MET A 53 -13.76 7.32 4.53
C MET A 53 -14.82 8.38 4.18
N THR A 54 -15.95 8.38 4.89
CA THR A 54 -17.03 9.36 4.65
C THR A 54 -16.56 10.79 4.92
N SER A 55 -15.89 11.02 6.05
CA SER A 55 -15.35 12.32 6.43
C SER A 55 -14.30 12.81 5.42
N ARG A 56 -13.45 11.90 4.93
CA ARG A 56 -12.47 12.18 3.88
C ARG A 56 -13.15 12.58 2.57
N MET A 57 -14.13 11.83 2.10
CA MET A 57 -14.87 12.16 0.88
C MET A 57 -15.55 13.53 1.01
N MET A 58 -16.17 13.81 2.15
CA MET A 58 -16.76 15.12 2.43
C MET A 58 -15.70 16.23 2.37
N HIS A 59 -14.55 16.03 3.00
CA HIS A 59 -13.46 17.01 2.97
C HIS A 59 -12.94 17.28 1.54
N ILE A 60 -12.78 16.23 0.73
CA ILE A 60 -12.30 16.37 -0.65
C ILE A 60 -13.35 17.06 -1.53
N LEU A 61 -14.64 16.75 -1.35
CA LEU A 61 -15.72 17.18 -2.24
C LEU A 61 -16.44 18.47 -1.80
N ALA A 62 -16.29 18.90 -0.55
CA ALA A 62 -16.95 20.08 -0.02
C ALA A 62 -16.38 21.38 -0.61
N ALA A 63 -17.28 22.34 -0.85
CA ALA A 63 -16.90 23.73 -1.12
C ALA A 63 -16.46 24.42 0.20
N PRO A 64 -15.50 25.37 0.17
CA PRO A 64 -14.85 25.97 -1.00
C PRO A 64 -13.58 25.23 -1.49
N ALA A 65 -13.13 24.19 -0.78
CA ALA A 65 -11.89 23.46 -1.09
C ALA A 65 -11.96 22.63 -2.40
N ARG A 66 -13.15 22.41 -2.95
CA ARG A 66 -13.40 21.57 -4.13
C ARG A 66 -12.48 21.85 -5.31
N THR A 67 -12.19 23.12 -5.66
CA THR A 67 -11.33 23.43 -6.81
C THR A 67 -9.89 22.97 -6.58
N ALA A 68 -9.31 23.30 -5.43
CA ALA A 68 -7.97 22.86 -5.04
C ALA A 68 -7.88 21.33 -4.90
N SER A 69 -8.96 20.70 -4.40
CA SER A 69 -9.09 19.25 -4.36
C SER A 69 -9.11 18.63 -5.76
N LEU A 70 -9.83 19.21 -6.72
CA LEU A 70 -9.85 18.71 -8.11
C LEU A 70 -8.47 18.86 -8.78
N GLU A 71 -7.77 19.96 -8.54
CA GLU A 71 -6.39 20.13 -9.02
C GLU A 71 -5.46 19.08 -8.40
N THR A 72 -5.60 18.82 -7.10
CA THR A 72 -4.87 17.77 -6.39
C THR A 72 -5.18 16.39 -6.99
N MET A 73 -6.46 16.10 -7.26
CA MET A 73 -6.87 14.84 -7.89
C MET A 73 -6.20 14.64 -9.25
N ARG A 74 -6.15 15.69 -10.09
CA ARG A 74 -5.51 15.63 -11.40
C ARG A 74 -4.00 15.47 -11.29
N ALA A 75 -3.35 16.34 -10.53
CA ALA A 75 -1.90 16.35 -10.35
C ALA A 75 -1.38 15.01 -9.81
N HIS A 76 -2.16 14.35 -8.94
CA HIS A 76 -1.79 13.06 -8.36
C HIS A 76 -2.50 11.87 -9.00
N ARG A 77 -3.22 12.01 -10.13
CA ARG A 77 -4.05 10.93 -10.73
C ARG A 77 -4.84 10.14 -9.67
N ALA A 78 -5.51 10.85 -8.75
CA ALA A 78 -5.94 10.27 -7.49
C ALA A 78 -7.02 9.19 -7.60
N CYS A 79 -7.74 9.13 -8.73
CA CYS A 79 -8.73 8.09 -9.00
C CYS A 79 -8.13 6.84 -9.69
N ALA A 80 -6.85 6.86 -10.07
CA ALA A 80 -6.19 5.70 -10.63
C ALA A 80 -6.01 4.63 -9.56
N ARG A 81 -6.28 3.37 -9.94
CA ARG A 81 -6.00 2.16 -9.15
C ARG A 81 -4.48 1.98 -9.06
N SER A 82 -3.89 2.54 -8.01
CA SER A 82 -2.44 2.78 -7.93
C SER A 82 -1.80 2.43 -6.60
N ILE A 83 -2.61 2.20 -5.56
CA ILE A 83 -2.13 2.02 -4.20
C ILE A 83 -2.17 0.54 -3.82
N LEU A 84 -0.98 -0.02 -3.60
CA LEU A 84 -0.77 -1.34 -3.01
C LEU A 84 -0.68 -1.19 -1.50
N THR A 85 -1.48 -1.95 -0.76
CA THR A 85 -1.44 -1.98 0.71
C THR A 85 -0.82 -3.27 1.19
N LEU A 86 0.28 -3.14 1.95
CA LEU A 86 1.00 -4.26 2.54
C LEU A 86 0.81 -4.29 4.06
N ARG A 87 0.57 -5.50 4.58
CA ARG A 87 0.59 -5.80 6.01
C ARG A 87 1.98 -6.28 6.39
N VAL A 88 2.72 -5.51 7.17
CA VAL A 88 4.12 -5.76 7.49
C VAL A 88 4.31 -5.96 8.99
N LEU A 89 4.76 -7.15 9.39
CA LEU A 89 5.18 -7.42 10.77
C LEU A 89 6.68 -7.36 10.90
N VAL A 90 7.12 -6.67 11.95
CA VAL A 90 8.51 -6.64 12.38
C VAL A 90 8.58 -7.14 13.81
N GLN A 91 9.51 -8.06 14.08
CA GLN A 91 9.71 -8.63 15.42
C GLN A 91 11.18 -8.54 15.82
N ASN A 92 11.43 -8.06 17.03
CA ASN A 92 12.74 -8.14 17.65
C ASN A 92 12.92 -9.51 18.33
N ARG A 93 13.79 -10.38 17.79
CA ARG A 93 14.13 -11.69 18.37
C ARG A 93 15.58 -11.74 18.85
N ARG A 94 16.22 -10.58 19.06
CA ARG A 94 17.62 -10.47 19.44
C ARG A 94 17.91 -11.17 20.76
N LYS A 95 19.04 -11.88 20.81
CA LYS A 95 19.48 -12.62 22.00
C LYS A 95 20.21 -11.74 23.01
N ASP A 96 20.81 -10.65 22.56
CA ASP A 96 21.54 -9.68 23.38
C ASP A 96 20.60 -8.75 24.18
N LYS A 97 19.29 -8.90 23.99
CA LYS A 97 18.22 -8.12 24.62
C LYS A 97 18.20 -6.63 24.22
N THR A 98 18.97 -6.24 23.21
CA THR A 98 19.02 -4.84 22.76
C THR A 98 17.69 -4.46 22.12
N PRO A 99 17.01 -3.39 22.60
CA PRO A 99 15.82 -2.86 21.94
C PRO A 99 16.14 -2.33 20.55
N ILE A 100 15.13 -2.29 19.67
CA ILE A 100 15.27 -1.70 18.34
C ILE A 100 14.19 -0.65 18.10
N LEU A 101 14.51 0.36 17.29
CA LEU A 101 13.53 1.25 16.68
C LEU A 101 13.27 0.79 15.25
N VAL A 102 12.00 0.78 14.85
CA VAL A 102 11.54 0.50 13.48
C VAL A 102 10.94 1.78 12.91
N PHE A 103 11.27 2.12 11.66
CA PHE A 103 10.87 3.38 11.01
C PHE A 103 10.00 3.10 9.80
N ALA A 104 8.69 2.96 10.03
CA ALA A 104 7.78 2.45 9.02
C ALA A 104 7.61 3.39 7.81
N SER A 105 7.54 4.72 8.03
CA SER A 105 7.41 5.73 6.96
C SER A 105 8.56 5.73 5.95
N GLN A 106 9.74 5.25 6.36
CA GLN A 106 10.92 5.18 5.50
C GLN A 106 11.06 3.84 4.78
N SER A 107 10.07 2.95 4.90
CA SER A 107 10.07 1.70 4.15
C SER A 107 9.99 1.96 2.66
N GLN A 108 10.66 1.11 1.87
CA GLN A 108 10.68 1.22 0.41
C GLN A 108 10.36 -0.14 -0.22
N VAL A 109 9.69 -0.13 -1.37
CA VAL A 109 9.60 -1.28 -2.27
C VAL A 109 10.53 -1.06 -3.47
N LEU A 110 11.08 -2.13 -4.01
CA LEU A 110 11.97 -2.10 -5.18
C LEU A 110 11.29 -2.81 -6.34
N SER A 111 11.30 -2.20 -7.53
CA SER A 111 10.76 -2.82 -8.74
C SER A 111 11.62 -4.00 -9.21
N LEU A 112 11.02 -4.92 -9.98
CA LEU A 112 11.78 -5.76 -10.90
C LEU A 112 12.34 -4.93 -12.06
N PRO A 113 13.44 -5.36 -12.71
CA PRO A 113 14.02 -4.63 -13.84
C PRO A 113 13.01 -4.40 -14.95
N SER A 114 12.30 -5.47 -15.34
CA SER A 114 11.32 -5.52 -16.42
C SER A 114 10.12 -4.61 -16.18
N SER A 115 9.83 -4.30 -14.92
CA SER A 115 8.63 -3.57 -14.51
C SER A 115 8.92 -2.12 -14.11
N THR A 116 10.19 -1.69 -14.16
CA THR A 116 10.63 -0.36 -13.72
C THR A 116 9.83 0.76 -14.36
N ALA A 117 9.62 0.72 -15.68
CA ALA A 117 8.89 1.78 -16.39
C ALA A 117 7.42 1.86 -15.97
N ALA A 118 6.75 0.71 -15.75
CA ALA A 118 5.35 0.67 -15.34
C ALA A 118 5.18 1.19 -13.91
N VAL A 119 6.01 0.70 -12.99
CA VAL A 119 6.03 1.14 -11.59
C VAL A 119 6.34 2.64 -11.47
N GLN A 120 7.27 3.16 -12.29
CA GLN A 120 7.61 4.58 -12.31
C GLN A 120 6.46 5.47 -12.82
N ARG A 121 5.68 5.02 -13.82
CA ARG A 121 4.47 5.76 -14.25
C ARG A 121 3.44 5.87 -13.15
N GLY A 122 3.33 4.81 -12.34
CA GLY A 122 2.38 4.74 -11.24
C GLY A 122 2.60 5.80 -10.17
N ALA A 123 3.86 6.07 -9.84
CA ALA A 123 4.25 6.95 -8.75
C ALA A 123 3.99 8.46 -9.00
N GLY A 124 3.71 8.87 -10.24
CA GLY A 124 3.30 10.25 -10.59
C GLY A 124 4.45 11.28 -10.58
N GLN A 125 4.30 12.35 -11.37
CA GLN A 125 5.36 13.34 -11.60
C GLN A 125 5.64 14.28 -10.41
N HIS A 126 4.75 14.32 -9.41
CA HIS A 126 4.82 15.24 -8.27
C HIS A 126 5.27 14.58 -6.97
N GLU A 127 5.58 13.29 -6.97
CA GLU A 127 6.08 12.55 -5.82
C GLU A 127 7.62 12.59 -5.76
N TYR A 128 8.18 13.79 -5.66
CA TYR A 128 9.63 13.99 -5.58
C TYR A 128 10.27 13.37 -4.32
N ASN A 129 9.47 13.09 -3.28
CA ASN A 129 9.95 12.55 -2.01
C ASN A 129 9.56 11.08 -1.90
N GLY A 130 10.48 10.18 -2.23
CA GLY A 130 10.33 8.74 -2.00
C GLY A 130 10.60 7.85 -3.21
N ILE A 131 10.72 8.43 -4.42
CA ILE A 131 11.07 7.68 -5.63
C ILE A 131 12.56 7.87 -5.92
N ALA A 132 13.30 6.77 -6.07
CA ALA A 132 14.69 6.79 -6.49
C ALA A 132 14.92 5.82 -7.64
N THR A 133 15.34 6.33 -8.80
CA THR A 133 15.75 5.52 -9.94
C THR A 133 17.27 5.37 -9.93
N PHE A 134 17.75 4.13 -10.05
CA PHE A 134 19.18 3.82 -10.06
C PHE A 134 19.44 2.54 -10.83
N ASN A 135 20.71 2.30 -11.17
CA ASN A 135 21.14 1.04 -11.76
C ASN A 135 21.69 0.13 -10.66
N LEU A 136 21.16 -1.09 -10.61
CA LEU A 136 21.66 -2.18 -9.78
C LEU A 136 21.97 -3.35 -10.71
N ASP A 137 23.20 -3.87 -10.65
CA ASP A 137 23.67 -4.97 -11.49
C ASP A 137 23.45 -4.72 -13.00
N ASN A 138 23.77 -3.51 -13.47
CA ASN A 138 23.56 -3.05 -14.85
C ASN A 138 22.11 -3.05 -15.35
N ALA A 139 21.14 -3.13 -14.44
CA ALA A 139 19.73 -3.09 -14.78
C ALA A 139 19.03 -1.92 -14.07
N PRO A 140 18.15 -1.19 -14.77
CA PRO A 140 17.42 -0.10 -14.15
C PRO A 140 16.47 -0.64 -13.07
N ARG A 141 16.32 0.15 -12.01
CA ARG A 141 15.41 -0.10 -10.90
C ARG A 141 14.80 1.19 -10.43
N VAL A 142 13.62 1.08 -9.83
CA VAL A 142 13.02 2.16 -9.06
C VAL A 142 12.70 1.66 -7.64
N ALA A 143 13.16 2.40 -6.64
CA ALA A 143 12.71 2.26 -5.26
C ALA A 143 11.59 3.28 -4.99
N ILE A 144 10.51 2.84 -4.37
CA ILE A 144 9.35 3.66 -4.03
C ILE A 144 9.11 3.58 -2.52
N GLY A 145 9.13 4.73 -1.85
CA GLY A 145 8.81 4.86 -0.43
C GLY A 145 7.31 4.74 -0.13
N VAL A 146 6.96 4.72 1.15
CA VAL A 146 5.56 4.82 1.58
C VAL A 146 4.91 6.06 0.96
N ALA A 147 3.76 5.86 0.32
CA ALA A 147 3.02 6.93 -0.36
C ALA A 147 2.65 8.03 0.64
N ARG A 148 2.63 9.29 0.17
CA ARG A 148 2.15 10.42 0.99
C ARG A 148 0.77 10.83 0.56
N ASP A 149 -0.06 11.16 1.54
CA ASP A 149 -1.38 11.69 1.28
C ASP A 149 -1.29 13.11 0.73
N PRO A 150 -1.81 13.41 -0.47
CA PRO A 150 -1.63 14.73 -1.05
C PRO A 150 -2.53 15.80 -0.42
N TRP A 151 -3.58 15.43 0.33
CA TRP A 151 -4.41 16.38 1.08
C TRP A 151 -3.86 16.66 2.48
N TYR A 152 -3.46 15.61 3.20
CA TYR A 152 -3.03 15.73 4.59
C TYR A 152 -1.50 15.84 4.75
N LYS A 153 -0.73 15.60 3.68
CA LYS A 153 0.75 15.67 3.63
C LYS A 153 1.48 14.71 4.59
N VAL A 154 0.78 13.69 5.08
CA VAL A 154 1.30 12.64 5.97
C VAL A 154 1.61 11.36 5.20
N PRO A 155 2.55 10.52 5.67
CA PRO A 155 2.72 9.17 5.16
C PRO A 155 1.43 8.34 5.28
N ARG A 156 1.15 7.52 4.27
CA ARG A 156 0.01 6.59 4.25
C ARG A 156 0.40 5.29 4.93
N LEU A 157 0.53 5.37 6.24
CA LEU A 157 0.81 4.24 7.13
C LEU A 157 -0.13 4.21 8.32
N SER A 158 -0.33 3.02 8.90
CA SER A 158 -0.98 2.88 10.20
C SER A 158 -0.32 1.76 11.01
N ILE A 159 -0.28 1.95 12.33
CA ILE A 159 0.17 0.93 13.28
C ILE A 159 -1.07 0.16 13.71
N ARG A 160 -1.26 -1.05 13.19
CA ARG A 160 -2.48 -1.83 13.42
C ARG A 160 -2.45 -2.65 14.68
N GLN A 161 -1.27 -3.12 15.06
CA GLN A 161 -1.14 -4.06 16.15
C GLN A 161 0.21 -3.91 16.82
N PHE A 162 0.22 -3.97 18.14
CA PHE A 162 1.42 -4.12 18.94
C PHE A 162 1.26 -5.33 19.85
N ASN A 163 2.13 -6.33 19.69
CA ASN A 163 1.98 -7.65 20.30
C ASN A 163 0.56 -8.20 20.09
N ASN A 164 -0.11 -8.66 21.15
CA ASN A 164 -1.44 -9.26 21.05
C ASN A 164 -2.59 -8.24 21.09
N VAL A 165 -2.30 -6.94 20.93
CA VAL A 165 -3.31 -5.88 21.04
C VAL A 165 -3.42 -5.11 19.74
N GLU A 166 -4.61 -5.14 19.16
CA GLU A 166 -4.99 -4.28 18.05
C GLU A 166 -5.13 -2.84 18.53
N LEU A 167 -4.57 -1.93 17.76
CA LEU A 167 -4.60 -0.50 18.06
C LEU A 167 -5.74 0.13 17.28
N VAL A 168 -6.60 0.83 18.03
CA VAL A 168 -7.73 1.60 17.48
C VAL A 168 -7.40 3.09 17.63
N ASN A 169 -7.83 3.90 16.66
CA ASN A 169 -7.39 5.30 16.49
C ASN A 169 -7.60 6.21 17.72
N ASP A 170 -8.51 5.86 18.63
CA ASP A 170 -8.84 6.67 19.83
C ASP A 170 -8.23 6.12 21.13
N ALA A 171 -7.49 5.01 21.07
CA ALA A 171 -6.85 4.44 22.24
C ALA A 171 -5.61 5.26 22.66
N PRO A 172 -5.30 5.39 23.96
CA PRO A 172 -4.07 6.01 24.41
C PRO A 172 -2.85 5.38 23.74
N LEU A 173 -1.98 6.23 23.19
CA LEU A 173 -0.74 5.78 22.56
C LEU A 173 0.11 5.01 23.57
N ARG A 174 0.50 3.81 23.19
CA ARG A 174 1.44 3.00 23.97
C ARG A 174 2.80 3.71 24.03
N THR A 175 3.49 3.59 25.16
CA THR A 175 4.81 4.22 25.36
C THR A 175 5.88 3.71 24.39
N GLN A 176 5.65 2.56 23.76
CA GLN A 176 6.48 1.98 22.70
C GLN A 176 6.30 2.68 21.34
N ILE A 177 5.17 3.35 21.12
CA ILE A 177 4.95 4.15 19.90
C ILE A 177 5.60 5.52 20.16
N LYS A 178 6.75 5.74 19.54
CA LYS A 178 7.55 6.96 19.74
C LYS A 178 7.07 8.10 18.85
N ASP A 179 6.63 7.77 17.65
CA ASP A 179 5.96 8.67 16.73
C ASP A 179 4.93 7.88 15.92
N ALA A 180 3.65 8.13 16.14
CA ALA A 180 2.60 7.44 15.42
C ALA A 180 2.47 7.92 13.96
N SER A 181 2.80 9.19 13.69
CA SER A 181 2.63 9.81 12.38
C SER A 181 3.69 9.34 11.38
N ASP A 182 4.93 9.16 11.86
CA ASP A 182 6.03 8.59 11.06
C ASP A 182 6.20 7.09 11.26
N GLY A 183 5.38 6.47 12.11
CA GLY A 183 5.40 5.02 12.37
C GLY A 183 6.69 4.55 13.04
N ILE A 184 7.22 5.33 13.98
CA ILE A 184 8.41 5.01 14.75
C ILE A 184 8.02 4.22 16.00
N VAL A 185 8.43 2.95 16.06
CA VAL A 185 8.04 2.03 17.14
C VAL A 185 9.26 1.38 17.77
N LEU A 186 9.31 1.40 19.10
CA LEU A 186 10.27 0.69 19.93
C LEU A 186 9.82 -0.75 20.16
N LEU A 187 10.68 -1.70 19.82
CA LEU A 187 10.48 -3.13 20.09
C LEU A 187 11.54 -3.64 21.06
N ASN A 188 11.12 -4.05 22.26
CA ASN A 188 11.97 -4.85 23.12
C ASN A 188 12.07 -6.28 22.57
N THR A 189 12.98 -7.07 23.10
CA THR A 189 13.09 -8.48 22.71
C THR A 189 11.79 -9.23 22.99
N GLY A 190 11.29 -9.92 21.97
CA GLY A 190 10.01 -10.62 21.96
C GLY A 190 8.87 -9.78 21.37
N ASP A 191 8.97 -8.45 21.42
CA ASP A 191 7.94 -7.56 20.89
C ASP A 191 7.86 -7.64 19.37
N PHE A 192 6.63 -7.50 18.86
CA PHE A 192 6.36 -7.30 17.46
C PHE A 192 5.32 -6.20 17.24
N VAL A 193 5.37 -5.62 16.04
CA VAL A 193 4.41 -4.63 15.56
C VAL A 193 3.92 -5.04 14.18
N VAL A 194 2.68 -4.72 13.86
CA VAL A 194 2.11 -4.85 12.52
C VAL A 194 1.74 -3.48 11.99
N PHE A 195 2.27 -3.15 10.83
CA PHE A 195 1.94 -1.96 10.07
C PHE A 195 1.06 -2.29 8.87
N HIS A 196 0.21 -1.34 8.49
CA HIS A 196 -0.27 -1.24 7.10
C HIS A 196 0.48 -0.12 6.43
N LEU A 197 1.15 -0.45 5.31
CA LEU A 197 1.96 0.47 4.53
C LEU A 197 1.42 0.54 3.11
N GLN A 198 1.17 1.75 2.62
CA GLN A 198 0.67 1.97 1.26
C GLN A 198 1.79 2.47 0.35
N PHE A 199 1.95 1.82 -0.80
CA PHE A 199 2.92 2.17 -1.82
C PHE A 199 2.21 2.48 -3.14
N ARG A 200 2.69 3.51 -3.85
CA ARG A 200 2.12 3.91 -5.12
C ARG A 200 2.84 3.21 -6.27
N VAL A 201 2.37 2.01 -6.61
CA VAL A 201 3.02 1.10 -7.56
C VAL A 201 2.24 0.99 -8.87
N GLY A 202 0.92 1.14 -8.80
CA GLY A 202 0.06 1.00 -9.97
C GLY A 202 -0.08 2.28 -10.79
N ASP A 203 -0.25 2.13 -12.10
CA ASP A 203 -0.52 3.23 -13.03
C ASP A 203 -2.00 3.31 -13.44
N GLY A 204 -2.85 2.43 -12.90
CA GLY A 204 -4.28 2.37 -13.21
C GLY A 204 -4.60 1.68 -14.54
N GLU A 205 -3.58 1.28 -15.29
CA GLU A 205 -3.71 0.70 -16.64
C GLU A 205 -2.99 -0.65 -16.71
N THR A 206 -1.65 -0.63 -16.67
CA THR A 206 -0.81 -1.83 -16.76
C THR A 206 -0.65 -2.53 -15.42
N ILE A 207 -0.65 -1.76 -14.34
CA ILE A 207 -0.64 -2.26 -12.96
C ILE A 207 -1.85 -1.61 -12.27
N SER A 208 -2.91 -2.39 -12.12
CA SER A 208 -4.18 -1.97 -11.51
C SER A 208 -4.72 -2.99 -10.50
N THR A 209 -4.10 -4.17 -10.39
CA THR A 209 -4.43 -5.20 -9.39
C THR A 209 -3.28 -5.45 -8.42
N ASP A 210 -3.63 -6.02 -7.28
CA ASP A 210 -2.73 -6.46 -6.22
C ASP A 210 -1.67 -7.43 -6.74
N TRP A 211 -2.08 -8.43 -7.52
CA TRP A 211 -1.15 -9.41 -8.10
C TRP A 211 -0.19 -8.77 -9.10
N GLN A 212 -0.67 -7.86 -9.96
CA GLN A 212 0.19 -7.15 -10.92
C GLN A 212 1.23 -6.30 -10.19
N ALA A 213 0.82 -5.63 -9.10
CA ALA A 213 1.72 -4.82 -8.31
C ALA A 213 2.78 -5.68 -7.60
N LEU A 214 2.38 -6.77 -6.94
CA LEU A 214 3.32 -7.69 -6.29
C LEU A 214 4.26 -8.37 -7.29
N SER A 215 3.76 -8.73 -8.47
CA SER A 215 4.56 -9.28 -9.57
C SER A 215 5.47 -8.25 -10.24
N ALA A 216 5.27 -6.96 -10.00
CA ALA A 216 6.16 -5.90 -10.47
C ALA A 216 7.28 -5.56 -9.49
N LEU A 217 7.27 -6.11 -8.27
CA LEU A 217 8.18 -5.78 -7.19
C LEU A 217 9.15 -6.93 -6.88
N GLU A 218 10.40 -6.59 -6.59
CA GLU A 218 11.46 -7.53 -6.22
C GLU A 218 11.50 -7.78 -4.71
N ALA A 219 11.38 -6.72 -3.92
CA ALA A 219 11.52 -6.77 -2.47
C ALA A 219 10.89 -5.56 -1.78
N ILE A 220 10.59 -5.73 -0.50
CA ILE A 220 10.30 -4.65 0.44
C ILE A 220 11.46 -4.50 1.43
N PHE A 221 11.70 -3.26 1.82
CA PHE A 221 12.77 -2.83 2.69
C PHE A 221 12.21 -2.08 3.89
N VAL A 222 12.55 -2.52 5.10
CA VAL A 222 12.10 -1.88 6.35
C VAL A 222 13.30 -1.42 7.18
N PRO A 223 13.49 -0.10 7.37
CA PRO A 223 14.58 0.43 8.17
C PRO A 223 14.40 0.19 9.66
N TRP A 224 15.49 -0.15 10.34
CA TRP A 224 15.54 -0.32 11.79
C TRP A 224 16.93 -0.01 12.34
N LEU A 225 17.04 0.21 13.65
CA LEU A 225 18.33 0.36 14.33
C LEU A 225 18.26 -0.15 15.78
N PRO A 226 19.36 -0.67 16.35
CA PRO A 226 19.48 -0.87 17.80
C PRO A 226 19.45 0.47 18.54
N TRP A 227 18.66 0.57 19.62
CA TRP A 227 18.47 1.82 20.34
C TRP A 227 18.87 1.69 21.80
N ASP A 228 19.71 2.63 22.26
CA ASP A 228 20.25 2.70 23.62
C ASP A 228 19.41 3.58 24.57
N GLY A 229 18.39 4.27 24.06
CA GLY A 229 17.53 5.16 24.83
C GLY A 229 18.04 6.59 24.99
N VAL A 230 19.19 6.94 24.39
CA VAL A 230 19.84 8.24 24.59
C VAL A 230 19.34 9.27 23.56
N GLU A 231 19.48 8.96 22.27
CA GLU A 231 19.08 9.87 21.20
C GLU A 231 17.57 9.87 20.95
N GLN A 232 17.03 11.02 20.56
CA GLN A 232 15.62 11.12 20.20
C GLN A 232 15.33 10.31 18.93
N PRO A 233 14.29 9.47 18.90
CA PRO A 233 14.01 8.62 17.75
C PRO A 233 13.89 9.36 16.41
N THR A 234 13.32 10.57 16.41
CA THR A 234 13.13 11.37 15.19
C THR A 234 14.43 11.92 14.62
N SER A 235 15.46 12.20 15.43
CA SER A 235 16.77 12.66 14.92
C SER A 235 17.55 11.53 14.22
N LEU A 236 17.35 10.30 14.69
CA LEU A 236 17.99 9.10 14.15
C LEU A 236 17.52 8.74 12.74
N SER A 237 16.34 9.21 12.34
CA SER A 237 15.75 9.02 11.00
C SER A 237 16.70 9.32 9.85
N SER A 238 17.59 10.29 10.01
CA SER A 238 18.55 10.71 8.96
C SER A 238 19.75 9.76 8.79
N THR A 239 19.97 8.86 9.75
CA THR A 239 21.09 7.90 9.75
C THR A 239 20.74 6.57 9.09
N LEU A 240 19.47 6.39 8.71
CA LEU A 240 18.96 5.15 8.16
C LEU A 240 19.41 4.96 6.71
N PRO A 241 19.85 3.75 6.33
CA PRO A 241 20.17 3.45 4.95
C PRO A 241 18.89 3.42 4.09
N THR A 242 19.03 3.84 2.84
CA THR A 242 18.01 3.65 1.79
C THR A 242 18.43 2.53 0.86
N VAL A 243 17.52 2.01 0.03
CA VAL A 243 17.82 0.92 -0.93
C VAL A 243 18.97 1.29 -1.88
N GLN A 244 19.02 2.56 -2.30
CA GLN A 244 20.03 3.09 -3.21
C GLN A 244 21.34 3.51 -2.52
N SER A 245 21.37 3.57 -1.17
CA SER A 245 22.58 3.94 -0.44
C SER A 245 23.62 2.83 -0.56
N ARG A 246 24.87 3.18 -0.92
CA ARG A 246 25.99 2.23 -0.81
C ARG A 246 26.22 1.89 0.66
N ALA A 247 26.41 0.61 0.97
CA ALA A 247 26.82 0.20 2.30
C ALA A 247 28.14 0.91 2.68
N PRO A 248 28.22 1.61 3.82
CA PRO A 248 29.48 2.17 4.27
C PRO A 248 30.49 1.03 4.50
N ALA A 249 31.73 1.25 4.08
CA ALA A 249 32.81 0.27 4.15
C ALA A 249 33.14 -0.16 5.61
N ASP A 250 32.83 0.71 6.58
CA ASP A 250 33.00 0.45 8.01
C ASP A 250 31.64 0.31 8.69
N VAL A 251 31.34 -0.91 9.15
CA VAL A 251 30.11 -1.23 9.88
C VAL A 251 30.26 -0.79 11.33
N THR A 252 29.88 0.45 11.65
CA THR A 252 29.72 0.84 13.06
C THR A 252 28.43 0.22 13.65
N PRO A 253 28.45 -0.20 14.93
CA PRO A 253 27.28 -0.85 15.57
C PRO A 253 26.04 0.05 15.65
N ALA A 254 26.22 1.38 15.63
CA ALA A 254 25.16 2.37 15.76
C ALA A 254 24.46 2.75 14.43
N LEU A 255 24.95 2.24 13.28
CA LEU A 255 24.33 2.54 12.00
C LEU A 255 22.96 1.88 11.85
N GLY A 256 22.06 2.55 11.15
CA GLY A 256 20.81 1.95 10.69
C GLY A 256 21.04 0.69 9.85
N ARG A 257 20.03 -0.17 9.83
CA ARG A 257 19.97 -1.42 9.08
C ARG A 257 18.70 -1.44 8.23
N LEU A 258 18.68 -2.26 7.20
CA LEU A 258 17.58 -2.38 6.27
C LEU A 258 17.19 -3.84 6.09
N LEU A 259 16.04 -4.24 6.63
CA LEU A 259 15.50 -5.58 6.41
C LEU A 259 15.05 -5.68 4.95
N ARG A 260 15.73 -6.48 4.14
CA ARG A 260 15.31 -6.80 2.77
C ARG A 260 14.49 -8.10 2.79
N ALA A 261 13.18 -8.00 2.57
CA ALA A 261 12.30 -9.14 2.37
C ALA A 261 11.96 -9.27 0.88
N GLY A 262 12.56 -10.28 0.23
CA GLY A 262 12.28 -10.60 -1.17
C GLY A 262 10.89 -11.15 -1.34
N ILE A 263 10.18 -10.71 -2.38
CA ILE A 263 8.83 -11.19 -2.69
C ILE A 263 8.94 -12.55 -3.38
N ASP A 264 8.24 -13.54 -2.83
CA ASP A 264 8.10 -14.87 -3.39
C ASP A 264 7.08 -14.82 -4.53
N GLN A 265 7.59 -14.68 -5.74
CA GLN A 265 6.80 -14.57 -6.96
C GLN A 265 5.97 -15.83 -7.24
N SER A 266 6.44 -17.00 -6.81
CA SER A 266 5.68 -18.24 -6.94
C SER A 266 4.48 -18.22 -6.00
N ALA A 267 4.67 -17.84 -4.74
CA ALA A 267 3.58 -17.74 -3.77
C ALA A 267 2.52 -16.70 -4.18
N VAL A 268 2.94 -15.57 -4.77
CA VAL A 268 2.01 -14.57 -5.32
C VAL A 268 1.19 -15.18 -6.45
N LYS A 269 1.84 -15.86 -7.41
CA LYS A 269 1.14 -16.49 -8.53
C LYS A 269 0.15 -17.56 -8.07
N ASP A 270 0.56 -18.40 -7.12
CA ASP A 270 -0.27 -19.49 -6.61
C ASP A 270 -1.49 -18.97 -5.84
N TYR A 271 -1.35 -17.87 -5.09
CA TYR A 271 -2.47 -17.25 -4.39
C TYR A 271 -3.47 -16.60 -5.37
N PHE A 272 -2.98 -15.87 -6.36
CA PHE A 272 -3.85 -15.12 -7.29
C PHE A 272 -4.25 -15.92 -8.54
N SER A 273 -4.00 -17.23 -8.59
CA SER A 273 -4.27 -18.06 -9.80
C SER A 273 -5.71 -17.94 -10.27
N ASP A 274 -6.68 -17.99 -9.35
CA ASP A 274 -8.10 -17.91 -9.70
C ASP A 274 -8.45 -16.56 -10.30
N LEU A 275 -7.88 -15.47 -9.78
CA LEU A 275 -8.08 -14.13 -10.34
C LEU A 275 -7.47 -14.01 -11.75
N MET A 276 -6.31 -14.63 -11.96
CA MET A 276 -5.58 -14.59 -13.22
C MET A 276 -6.22 -15.45 -14.32
N GLU A 277 -6.76 -16.62 -13.94
CA GLU A 277 -7.23 -17.63 -14.89
C GLU A 277 -8.75 -17.65 -15.04
N LEU A 278 -9.49 -17.36 -13.97
CA LEU A 278 -10.95 -17.51 -13.88
C LEU A 278 -11.68 -16.18 -13.63
N GLY A 279 -10.97 -15.16 -13.17
CA GLY A 279 -11.49 -13.81 -12.95
C GLY A 279 -11.93 -13.52 -11.52
N GLU A 280 -12.50 -12.33 -11.33
CA GLU A 280 -12.79 -11.74 -10.01
C GLU A 280 -13.76 -12.57 -9.17
N GLU A 281 -14.86 -13.06 -9.76
CA GLU A 281 -15.88 -13.82 -9.03
C GLU A 281 -15.32 -15.11 -8.43
N ALA A 282 -14.55 -15.87 -9.23
CA ALA A 282 -13.90 -17.10 -8.81
C ALA A 282 -12.88 -16.86 -7.69
N TYR A 283 -12.08 -15.78 -7.81
CA TYR A 283 -11.16 -15.36 -6.76
C TYR A 283 -11.88 -15.03 -5.46
N ILE A 284 -12.96 -14.25 -5.52
CA ILE A 284 -13.69 -13.86 -4.31
C ILE A 284 -14.28 -15.09 -3.63
N GLU A 285 -14.85 -16.02 -4.40
CA GLU A 285 -15.42 -17.25 -3.89
C GLU A 285 -14.38 -18.13 -3.21
N SER A 286 -13.22 -18.39 -3.84
CA SER A 286 -12.19 -19.27 -3.28
C SER A 286 -11.45 -18.70 -2.06
N HIS A 287 -11.30 -17.38 -1.99
CA HIS A 287 -10.54 -16.69 -0.95
C HIS A 287 -11.39 -16.20 0.22
N PHE A 288 -12.63 -15.81 -0.05
CA PHE A 288 -13.50 -15.16 0.94
C PHE A 288 -14.84 -15.87 1.14
N GLY A 289 -15.11 -16.90 0.34
CA GLY A 289 -16.32 -17.72 0.40
C GLY A 289 -17.48 -17.17 -0.44
N PRO A 290 -18.46 -18.03 -0.77
CA PRO A 290 -19.56 -17.71 -1.68
C PRO A 290 -20.48 -16.59 -1.16
N GLY A 291 -20.60 -16.47 0.17
CA GLY A 291 -21.41 -15.42 0.78
C GLY A 291 -20.91 -14.01 0.47
N ARG A 292 -19.58 -13.81 0.44
CA ARG A 292 -18.99 -12.51 0.08
C ARG A 292 -19.05 -12.25 -1.42
N ALA A 293 -18.84 -13.26 -2.26
CA ALA A 293 -18.99 -13.15 -3.71
C ALA A 293 -20.40 -12.62 -4.09
N ASN A 294 -21.45 -13.19 -3.50
CA ASN A 294 -22.83 -12.75 -3.75
C ASN A 294 -23.07 -11.28 -3.32
N ILE A 295 -22.54 -10.86 -2.16
CA ILE A 295 -22.69 -9.48 -1.68
C ILE A 295 -22.01 -8.50 -2.64
N VAL A 296 -20.79 -8.79 -3.08
CA VAL A 296 -20.04 -7.95 -4.03
C VAL A 296 -20.79 -7.86 -5.36
N GLY A 297 -21.20 -9.00 -5.94
CA GLY A 297 -21.96 -9.01 -7.20
C GLY A 297 -23.26 -8.20 -7.14
N ARG A 298 -23.97 -8.23 -6.00
CA ARG A 298 -25.17 -7.39 -5.79
C ARG A 298 -24.83 -5.89 -5.69
N MET A 299 -23.74 -5.54 -5.01
CA MET A 299 -23.30 -4.13 -4.89
C MET A 299 -22.89 -3.57 -6.25
N ASP A 300 -22.18 -4.34 -7.07
CA ASP A 300 -21.76 -3.91 -8.40
C ASP A 300 -22.95 -3.72 -9.35
N ALA A 301 -23.95 -4.60 -9.28
CA ALA A 301 -25.18 -4.44 -10.06
C ALA A 301 -25.92 -3.13 -9.71
N ILE A 302 -26.00 -2.81 -8.42
CA ILE A 302 -26.62 -1.56 -7.93
C ILE A 302 -25.81 -0.34 -8.39
N MET A 303 -24.49 -0.38 -8.22
CA MET A 303 -23.61 0.73 -8.57
C MET A 303 -23.60 0.99 -10.08
N ASN A 304 -23.55 -0.06 -10.90
CA ASN A 304 -23.64 0.07 -12.35
C ASN A 304 -24.97 0.70 -12.79
N THR A 305 -26.09 0.32 -12.16
CA THR A 305 -27.39 0.93 -12.44
C THR A 305 -27.39 2.43 -12.14
N MET A 306 -26.89 2.83 -10.96
CA MET A 306 -26.78 4.25 -10.58
C MET A 306 -25.85 5.04 -11.50
N VAL A 307 -24.71 4.48 -11.88
CA VAL A 307 -23.76 5.13 -12.81
C VAL A 307 -24.41 5.34 -14.18
N MET A 308 -25.13 4.34 -14.70
CA MET A 308 -25.82 4.45 -15.98
C MET A 308 -26.94 5.49 -15.97
N GLU A 309 -27.69 5.59 -14.87
CA GLU A 309 -28.68 6.66 -14.68
C GLU A 309 -28.03 8.05 -14.67
N MET A 310 -26.94 8.22 -13.91
CA MET A 310 -26.21 9.49 -13.81
C MET A 310 -25.60 9.90 -15.17
N ILE A 311 -25.06 8.95 -15.93
CA ILE A 311 -24.56 9.20 -17.29
C ILE A 311 -25.73 9.60 -18.21
N GLY A 312 -26.88 8.95 -18.09
CA GLY A 312 -28.10 9.31 -18.81
C GLY A 312 -28.54 10.74 -18.54
N ASP A 313 -28.47 11.19 -17.30
CA ASP A 313 -28.78 12.58 -16.90
C ASP A 313 -27.79 13.59 -17.48
N ILE A 314 -26.49 13.30 -17.41
CA ILE A 314 -25.44 14.19 -17.95
C ILE A 314 -25.52 14.28 -19.47
N SER A 315 -25.86 13.17 -20.14
CA SER A 315 -26.13 13.11 -21.57
C SER A 315 -27.30 14.01 -21.95
N ARG A 316 -28.44 13.89 -21.25
CA ARG A 316 -29.62 14.74 -21.46
C ARG A 316 -29.32 16.22 -21.23
N ALA A 317 -28.39 16.56 -20.34
CA ALA A 317 -27.94 17.93 -20.08
C ALA A 317 -26.90 18.47 -21.10
N GLY A 318 -26.50 17.68 -22.10
CA GLY A 318 -25.55 18.11 -23.15
C GLY A 318 -24.08 18.21 -22.69
N ASN A 319 -23.74 17.63 -21.55
CA ASN A 319 -22.44 17.85 -20.89
C ASN A 319 -21.43 16.69 -21.04
N ILE A 320 -21.67 15.75 -21.97
CA ILE A 320 -20.82 14.55 -22.16
C ILE A 320 -19.35 14.88 -22.42
N ARG A 321 -19.04 15.86 -23.27
CA ARG A 321 -17.63 16.21 -23.59
C ARG A 321 -16.86 16.70 -22.37
N ALA A 322 -17.51 17.50 -21.52
CA ALA A 322 -16.91 17.98 -20.27
C ALA A 322 -16.72 16.85 -19.25
N LEU A 323 -17.62 15.85 -19.25
CA LEU A 323 -17.47 14.64 -18.44
C LEU A 323 -16.29 13.78 -18.93
N ILE A 324 -16.17 13.55 -20.25
CA ILE A 324 -15.08 12.78 -20.84
C ILE A 324 -13.72 13.41 -20.49
N GLN A 325 -13.58 14.73 -20.64
CA GLN A 325 -12.34 15.40 -20.27
C GLN A 325 -12.01 15.24 -18.77
N ARG A 326 -13.01 15.35 -17.89
CA ARG A 326 -12.81 15.16 -16.44
C ARG A 326 -12.43 13.72 -16.09
N ILE A 327 -12.97 12.73 -16.80
CA ILE A 327 -12.64 11.31 -16.62
C ILE A 327 -11.20 11.06 -17.04
N SER A 328 -10.75 11.62 -18.17
CA SER A 328 -9.34 11.54 -18.59
C SER A 328 -8.44 12.22 -17.57
N ASP A 329 -8.75 13.48 -17.20
CA ASP A 329 -7.94 14.26 -16.27
C ASP A 329 -7.85 13.59 -14.87
N ALA A 330 -8.86 12.82 -14.48
CA ALA A 330 -8.90 12.08 -13.22
C ALA A 330 -8.18 10.71 -13.29
N GLY A 331 -7.76 10.26 -14.47
CA GLY A 331 -7.15 8.94 -14.68
C GLY A 331 -8.15 7.78 -14.65
N LEU A 332 -9.41 8.02 -15.02
CA LEU A 332 -10.51 7.04 -15.07
C LEU A 332 -10.77 6.54 -16.50
N GLU A 333 -9.72 6.41 -17.30
CA GLU A 333 -9.83 6.21 -18.75
C GLU A 333 -10.51 4.88 -19.12
N SER A 334 -10.44 3.87 -18.24
CA SER A 334 -11.20 2.62 -18.36
C SER A 334 -12.72 2.79 -18.32
N LEU A 335 -13.23 3.91 -17.82
CA LEU A 335 -14.66 4.21 -17.89
C LEU A 335 -15.09 4.65 -19.29
N PHE A 336 -14.17 5.02 -20.20
CA PHE A 336 -14.52 5.45 -21.56
C PHE A 336 -15.26 4.40 -22.35
N ASP A 337 -14.96 3.12 -22.16
CA ASP A 337 -15.62 2.02 -22.86
C ASP A 337 -17.13 1.98 -22.57
N LYS A 338 -17.56 2.43 -21.38
CA LYS A 338 -18.98 2.54 -21.03
C LYS A 338 -19.71 3.68 -21.76
N PHE A 339 -18.97 4.64 -22.33
CA PHE A 339 -19.53 5.75 -23.12
C PHE A 339 -19.54 5.47 -24.63
N VAL A 340 -18.74 4.52 -25.12
CA VAL A 340 -18.63 4.20 -26.56
C VAL A 340 -19.80 3.34 -27.06
N VAL A 341 -20.53 2.65 -26.18
CA VAL A 341 -21.62 1.72 -26.55
C VAL A 341 -22.91 2.40 -27.07
N ARG A 342 -22.96 3.73 -27.17
CA ARG A 342 -24.09 4.44 -27.80
C ARG A 342 -23.63 5.57 -28.71
N ASN A 343 -23.25 5.19 -29.93
CA ASN A 343 -23.51 6.02 -31.11
C ASN A 343 -24.32 5.21 -32.12
#